data_AF-A0A2V7S7U3-F1
#
_entry.id   AF-A0A2V7S7U3-F1
#
_cell.length_a   1.000
_cell.length_b   1.000
_cell.length_c   1.000
_cell.angle_alpha   90.00
_cell.angle_beta   90.00
_cell.angle_gamma   90.00
#
_symmetry.space_group_name_H-M   'P 1'
#
loop_
_entity.id
_entity.type
_entity.pdbx_description
1 polymer ?
#
loop_
_entity_poly.entity_id
_entity_poly.type
_entity_poly.pdbx_seq_one_letter_code
_entity_poly.pdbx_strand_id
1 'polypeptide(L)'
;MSLRFALIAVAFGLVAVRVHAQTRHGLDPANMDTTCAPCQDFNRYANGGWLARTQLDAQHASYGSFTELSERNQETLRRIVEKLAAAAPAYPRTNDE
;
A
#
# COMPACT_ATOMS: atom_id res chain seq x y z
N MET A 1 -6.50 -26.73 47.93
CA MET A 1 -7.42 -27.61 47.19
C MET A 1 -8.64 -26.79 46.79
N SER A 2 -8.89 -26.71 45.47
CA SER A 2 -10.08 -26.14 44.78
C SER A 2 -10.25 -24.62 44.86
N LEU A 3 -9.97 -23.78 43.85
CA LEU A 3 -10.29 -23.77 42.41
C LEU A 3 -11.79 -23.58 42.12
N ARG A 4 -12.07 -22.58 41.26
CA ARG A 4 -13.28 -22.30 40.46
C ARG A 4 -14.30 -21.39 41.16
N PHE A 5 -14.31 -20.11 40.82
CA PHE A 5 -15.50 -19.24 40.57
C PHE A 5 -15.04 -17.78 40.42
N ALA A 6 -14.25 -17.50 39.39
CA ALA A 6 -14.00 -16.14 38.91
C ALA A 6 -13.85 -16.14 37.37
N LEU A 7 -14.76 -16.86 36.71
CA LEU A 7 -15.09 -16.73 35.29
C LEU A 7 -16.33 -15.82 35.32
N ILE A 8 -16.37 -14.58 34.85
CA ILE A 8 -16.02 -14.07 33.52
C ILE A 8 -15.75 -12.57 33.72
N ALA A 9 -14.48 -12.18 33.81
CA ALA A 9 -14.10 -10.78 33.75
C ALA A 9 -14.16 -10.33 32.28
N VAL A 10 -15.17 -9.53 31.96
CA VAL A 10 -15.08 -8.33 31.10
C VAL A 10 -13.97 -8.39 30.05
N ALA A 11 -14.26 -8.96 28.87
CA ALA A 11 -13.38 -8.79 27.71
C ALA A 11 -14.11 -8.90 26.37
N PHE A 12 -15.38 -8.50 26.29
CA PHE A 12 -15.95 -8.05 25.01
C PHE A 12 -15.59 -6.57 24.83
N GLY A 13 -14.28 -6.31 24.74
CA GLY A 13 -13.76 -5.00 24.37
C GLY A 13 -14.17 -4.72 22.94
N LEU A 14 -15.02 -3.71 22.78
CA LEU A 14 -15.37 -3.03 21.55
C LEU A 14 -14.21 -3.06 20.54
N VAL A 15 -14.22 -4.00 19.59
CA VAL A 15 -13.37 -3.89 18.40
C VAL A 15 -14.06 -2.84 17.53
N ALA A 16 -13.83 -1.57 17.87
CA ALA A 16 -14.12 -0.46 16.97
C ALA A 16 -13.20 -0.64 15.77
N VAL A 17 -13.68 -1.34 14.75
CA VAL A 17 -13.05 -1.35 13.43
C VAL A 17 -12.98 0.12 13.01
N ARG A 18 -11.77 0.68 13.05
CA ARG A 18 -11.49 1.99 12.47
C ARG A 18 -11.66 1.82 10.97
N VAL A 19 -12.86 2.06 10.46
CA VAL A 19 -13.06 2.36 9.05
C VAL A 19 -12.27 3.64 8.80
N HIS A 20 -11.03 3.49 8.35
CA HIS A 20 -10.36 4.58 7.66
C HIS A 20 -11.09 4.70 6.33
N ALA A 21 -12.07 5.61 6.27
CA ALA A 21 -12.45 6.17 4.99
C ALA A 21 -11.14 6.68 4.38
N GLN A 22 -10.69 6.09 3.27
CA GLN A 22 -9.54 6.60 2.54
C GLN A 22 -9.95 7.98 2.02
N THR A 23 -9.64 9.04 2.79
CA THR A 23 -9.64 10.43 2.34
C THR A 23 -8.47 10.69 1.40
N ARG A 24 -8.22 9.75 0.49
CA ARG A 24 -7.29 9.91 -0.61
C ARG A 24 -8.16 10.29 -1.79
N HIS A 25 -8.34 11.59 -1.97
CA HIS A 25 -8.84 12.10 -3.24
C HIS A 25 -7.97 11.49 -4.34
N GLY A 26 -8.58 10.94 -5.40
CA GLY A 26 -7.84 10.23 -6.46
C GLY A 26 -6.81 11.07 -7.20
N LEU A 27 -6.73 12.37 -6.87
CA LEU A 27 -5.76 13.33 -7.35
C LEU A 27 -5.06 13.95 -6.14
N ASP A 28 -3.73 14.02 -6.21
CA ASP A 28 -2.91 14.75 -5.23
C ASP A 28 -2.68 16.18 -5.74
N PRO A 29 -3.24 17.22 -5.10
CA PRO A 29 -3.03 18.61 -5.51
C PRO A 29 -1.56 19.03 -5.53
N ALA A 30 -0.69 18.38 -4.75
CA ALA A 30 0.74 18.66 -4.77
C ALA A 30 1.40 18.27 -6.10
N ASN A 31 0.78 17.43 -6.93
CA ASN A 31 1.28 17.09 -8.27
C ASN A 31 1.13 18.25 -9.26
N MET A 32 0.20 19.18 -9.01
CA MET A 32 -0.21 20.20 -9.96
C MET A 32 0.72 21.42 -9.92
N ASP A 33 0.79 22.13 -11.06
CA ASP A 33 1.32 23.49 -11.15
C ASP A 33 0.20 24.42 -11.61
N THR A 34 -0.46 25.06 -10.64
CA THR A 34 -1.60 25.94 -10.89
C THR A 34 -1.20 27.33 -11.39
N THR A 35 0.10 27.59 -11.59
CA THR A 35 0.57 28.83 -12.23
C THR A 35 0.48 28.76 -13.76
N CYS A 36 0.44 27.54 -14.30
CA CYS A 36 0.23 27.27 -15.71
C CYS A 36 -1.27 27.23 -16.04
N ALA A 37 -1.71 27.90 -17.10
CA ALA A 37 -3.09 27.79 -17.55
C ALA A 37 -3.33 26.40 -18.18
N PRO A 38 -4.38 25.66 -17.78
CA PRO A 38 -4.63 24.30 -18.27
C PRO A 38 -4.86 24.21 -19.78
N CYS A 39 -5.39 25.26 -20.40
CA CYS A 39 -5.59 25.32 -21.85
C CYS A 39 -4.31 25.60 -22.64
N GLN A 40 -3.22 26.03 -21.98
CA GLN A 40 -1.92 26.27 -22.62
C GLN A 40 -1.05 25.01 -22.58
N ASP A 41 -0.93 24.38 -21.40
CA ASP A 41 -0.24 23.10 -21.23
C ASP A 41 -0.89 22.32 -20.09
N PHE A 42 -1.80 21.42 -20.46
CA PHE A 42 -2.51 20.61 -19.47
C PHE A 42 -1.59 19.65 -18.72
N ASN A 43 -0.51 19.17 -19.36
CA ASN A 43 0.43 18.27 -18.71
C ASN A 43 1.24 19.01 -17.64
N ARG A 44 1.71 20.23 -17.92
CA ARG A 44 2.33 21.09 -16.92
C ARG A 44 1.36 21.44 -15.80
N TYR A 45 0.12 21.83 -16.12
CA TYR A 45 -0.88 22.13 -15.10
C TYR A 45 -1.15 20.95 -14.16
N ALA A 46 -1.37 19.75 -14.70
CA ALA A 46 -1.73 18.58 -13.92
C ALA A 46 -0.55 17.94 -13.17
N ASN A 47 0.65 17.94 -13.78
CA ASN A 47 1.81 17.18 -13.30
C ASN A 47 3.03 18.05 -12.96
N GLY A 48 2.96 19.38 -13.11
CA GLY A 48 4.11 20.28 -13.03
C GLY A 48 4.81 20.27 -11.69
N GLY A 49 4.05 20.19 -10.59
CA GLY A 49 4.61 20.02 -9.26
C GLY A 49 5.35 18.69 -9.11
N TRP A 50 4.84 17.60 -9.71
CA TRP A 50 5.49 16.29 -9.69
C TRP A 50 6.76 16.27 -10.54
N LEU A 51 6.70 16.84 -11.74
CA LEU A 51 7.85 16.97 -12.64
C LEU A 51 8.98 17.81 -12.03
N ALA A 52 8.65 18.81 -11.21
CA ALA A 52 9.66 19.65 -10.57
C ALA A 52 10.44 18.95 -9.45
N ARG A 53 9.83 17.99 -8.76
CA ARG A 53 10.44 17.32 -7.59
C ARG A 53 10.95 15.91 -7.87
N THR A 54 10.42 15.24 -8.89
CA THR A 54 10.79 13.86 -9.19
C THR A 54 11.96 13.82 -10.15
N GLN A 55 13.06 13.20 -9.73
CA GLN A 55 14.24 12.97 -10.55
C GLN A 55 14.21 11.53 -11.08
N LEU A 56 14.57 11.36 -12.35
CA LEU A 56 14.78 10.04 -12.92
C LEU A 56 16.08 9.46 -12.36
N ASP A 57 16.01 8.30 -11.73
CA ASP A 57 17.18 7.58 -11.27
C ASP A 57 17.87 6.82 -12.43
N ALA A 58 19.02 6.20 -12.15
CA ALA A 58 19.74 5.42 -13.15
C ALA A 58 19.11 4.03 -13.41
N GLN A 59 18.15 3.60 -12.60
CA GLN A 59 17.51 2.28 -12.73
C GLN A 59 16.36 2.32 -13.73
N HIS A 60 15.78 3.49 -13.95
CA HIS A 60 14.60 3.68 -14.78
C HIS A 60 14.90 4.48 -16.04
N ALA A 61 14.58 3.92 -17.20
CA ALA A 61 14.56 4.67 -18.47
C ALA A 61 13.36 5.65 -18.54
N SER A 62 12.29 5.36 -17.80
CA SER A 62 11.16 6.26 -17.56
C SER A 62 10.53 5.97 -16.20
N TYR A 63 9.98 7.01 -15.57
CA TYR A 63 9.34 6.90 -14.27
C TYR A 63 8.03 7.68 -14.23
N GLY A 64 7.05 7.16 -13.49
CA GLY A 64 5.72 7.74 -13.40
C GLY A 64 4.78 6.87 -12.56
N SER A 65 3.49 7.23 -12.56
CA SER A 65 2.47 6.58 -11.72
C SER A 65 2.33 5.07 -11.95
N PHE A 66 2.49 4.60 -13.19
CA PHE A 66 2.44 3.17 -13.51
C PHE A 66 3.66 2.41 -12.98
N THR A 67 4.86 2.99 -13.05
CA THR A 67 6.06 2.42 -12.45
C THR A 67 5.89 2.32 -10.94
N GLU A 68 5.47 3.40 -10.29
CA GLU A 68 5.20 3.41 -8.84
C GLU A 68 4.14 2.38 -8.43
N LEU A 69 3.08 2.21 -9.25
CA LEU A 69 2.08 1.17 -9.01
C LEU A 69 2.68 -0.24 -9.15
N SER A 70 3.47 -0.48 -10.19
CA SER A 70 4.13 -1.77 -10.42
C SER A 70 5.06 -2.14 -9.26
N GLU A 71 5.91 -1.20 -8.82
CA GLU A 71 6.84 -1.40 -7.70
C GLU A 71 6.08 -1.73 -6.39
N ARG A 72 5.02 -0.98 -6.08
CA ARG A 72 4.17 -1.26 -4.90
C ARG A 72 3.49 -2.62 -4.97
N ASN A 73 3.07 -3.04 -6.16
CA ASN A 73 2.48 -4.36 -6.38
C ASN A 73 3.52 -5.46 -6.19
N GLN A 74 4.70 -5.33 -6.77
CA GLN A 74 5.80 -6.30 -6.62
C GLN A 74 6.20 -6.45 -5.15
N GLU A 75 6.34 -5.34 -4.43
CA GLU A 75 6.66 -5.34 -3.01
C GLU A 75 5.53 -6.00 -2.17
N THR A 76 4.27 -5.82 -2.56
CA THR A 76 3.15 -6.52 -1.91
C THR A 76 3.18 -8.02 -2.17
N LEU A 77 3.42 -8.44 -3.41
CA LEU A 77 3.55 -9.85 -3.78
C LEU A 77 4.73 -10.51 -3.06
N ARG A 78 5.88 -9.84 -3.01
CA ARG A 78 7.06 -10.30 -2.26
C ARG A 78 6.71 -10.62 -0.81
N ARG A 79 6.05 -9.69 -0.12
CA ARG A 79 5.60 -9.91 1.28
C ARG A 79 4.64 -11.08 1.44
N ILE A 80 3.75 -11.30 0.48
CA ILE A 80 2.83 -12.45 0.51
C ILE A 80 3.61 -13.75 0.40
N VAL A 81 4.51 -13.83 -0.59
CA VAL A 81 5.35 -15.02 -0.82
C VAL A 81 6.23 -15.30 0.40
N GLU A 82 6.86 -14.29 0.98
CA GLU A 82 7.71 -14.44 2.18
C GLU A 82 6.92 -14.94 3.38
N LYS A 83 5.71 -14.42 3.61
CA LYS A 83 4.83 -14.89 4.68
C LYS A 83 4.43 -16.34 4.50
N LEU A 84 4.09 -16.73 3.26
CA LEU A 84 3.73 -18.11 2.95
C LEU A 84 4.93 -19.05 3.10
N ALA A 85 6.11 -18.64 2.65
CA ALA A 85 7.34 -19.40 2.80
C ALA A 85 7.70 -19.62 4.28
N ALA A 86 7.56 -18.58 5.12
CA ALA A 86 7.80 -18.69 6.55
C ALA A 86 6.77 -19.58 7.28
N ALA A 87 5.55 -19.70 6.74
CA ALA A 87 4.50 -20.56 7.26
C ALA A 87 4.52 -21.98 6.66
N ALA A 88 5.36 -22.24 5.67
CA ALA A 88 5.42 -23.54 5.01
C ALA A 88 5.97 -24.61 5.96
N PRO A 89 5.38 -25.82 6.00
CA PRO A 89 5.95 -26.91 6.76
C PRO A 89 7.34 -27.28 6.22
N ALA A 90 8.24 -27.72 7.10
CA ALA A 90 9.62 -28.04 6.77
C ALA A 90 9.78 -29.21 5.77
N TYR A 91 8.69 -29.89 5.41
CA TYR A 91 8.68 -30.99 4.45
C TYR A 91 7.69 -30.69 3.31
N PRO A 92 8.05 -30.93 2.03
CA PRO A 92 7.13 -30.80 0.91
C PRO A 92 5.93 -31.72 1.13
N ARG A 93 4.71 -31.19 1.02
CA ARG A 93 3.53 -32.04 0.90
C ARG A 93 3.59 -32.66 -0.50
N THR A 94 4.06 -33.91 -0.61
CA THR A 94 3.95 -34.66 -1.87
C THR A 94 2.46 -34.92 -2.10
N ASN A 95 1.96 -34.59 -3.28
CA ASN A 95 0.59 -34.91 -3.68
C ASN A 95 0.57 -36.39 -4.08
N ASP A 96 0.74 -37.29 -3.11
CA ASP A 96 0.57 -38.72 -3.29
C ASP A 96 -0.89 -39.11 -2.97
N GLU A 97 -1.84 -38.55 -3.74
CA GLU A 97 -3.22 -39.01 -3.96
C GLU A 97 -3.65 -38.58 -5.37
#